data_AF-A0A1X0QEI9-F1
#
_entry.id   AF-A0A1X0QEI9-F1
#
_cell.length_a   1.000
_cell.length_b   1.000
_cell.length_c   1.000
_cell.angle_alpha   90.00
_cell.angle_beta   90.00
_cell.angle_gamma   90.00
#
_symmetry.space_group_name_H-M   'P 1'
#
loop_
_entity.id
_entity.type
_entity.pdbx_description
1 polymer ?
#
loop_
_entity_poly.entity_id
_entity_poly.type
_entity_poly.pdbx_seq_one_letter_code
_entity_poly.pdbx_strand_id
1 'polypeptide(L)' 'MSKQLSYELLVLINDNFLKGISQRMIAIKGGVSKTAVSNVKFKIDENIPITRKYGSGRPEKLNDDLKL' A
#
# COMPACT_ATOMS: atom_id res chain seq x y z
N MET A 1 -6.66 -3.90 16.10
CA MET A 1 -6.34 -2.49 15.78
C MET A 1 -5.16 -2.46 14.82
N SER A 2 -5.39 -2.50 13.50
CA SER A 2 -4.31 -2.25 12.55
C SER A 2 -4.05 -0.74 12.53
N LYS A 3 -2.95 -0.30 13.14
CA LYS A 3 -2.50 1.08 12.97
C LYS A 3 -2.04 1.22 11.52
N GLN A 4 -2.72 2.08 10.77
CA GLN A 4 -2.34 2.39 9.39
C GLN A 4 -0.98 3.09 9.43
N LEU A 5 -0.07 2.73 8.51
CA LEU A 5 1.22 3.41 8.40
C LEU A 5 0.97 4.87 8.00
N SER A 6 1.75 5.79 8.58
CA SER A 6 1.70 7.19 8.19
C SER A 6 2.17 7.36 6.75
N TYR A 7 1.66 8.38 6.07
CA TYR A 7 2.05 8.68 4.69
C TYR A 7 3.56 8.92 4.56
N GLU A 8 4.15 9.65 5.50
CA GLU A 8 5.59 9.91 5.57
C GLU A 8 6.41 8.62 5.60
N LEU A 9 5.96 7.64 6.38
CA LEU A 9 6.65 6.35 6.49
C LEU A 9 6.53 5.53 5.20
N LEU A 10 5.41 5.64 4.48
CA LEU A 10 5.22 4.99 3.18
C LEU A 10 6.15 5.58 2.12
N VAL A 11 6.30 6.91 2.09
CA VAL A 11 7.25 7.59 1.21
C VAL A 11 8.69 7.14 1.53
N LEU A 12 9.04 7.12 2.81
CA LEU A 12 10.37 6.67 3.25
C LEU A 12 10.65 5.22 2.86
N ILE A 13 9.67 4.32 2.97
CA ILE A 13 9.81 2.92 2.53
C ILE A 13 10.08 2.87 1.01
N ASN A 14 9.33 3.63 0.22
CA ASN A 14 9.49 3.68 -1.24
C ASN A 14 10.88 4.19 -1.65
N ASP A 15 11.34 5.30 -1.05
CA ASP A 15 12.67 5.86 -1.33
C ASP A 15 13.80 4.87 -1.00
N ASN A 16 13.66 4.12 0.09
CA ASN A 16 14.64 3.11 0.45
C ASN A 16 14.64 1.92 -0.53
N PHE A 17 13.48 1.54 -1.08
CA PHE A 17 13.42 0.53 -2.15
C PHE A 17 14.09 1.02 -3.43
N LEU A 18 13.86 2.27 -3.84
CA LEU A 18 14.54 2.87 -4.99
C LEU A 18 16.07 2.93 -4.81
N LYS A 19 16.54 3.06 -3.57
CA LYS A 19 17.96 2.99 -3.19
C LYS A 19 18.51 1.55 -3.10
N GLY A 20 17.71 0.53 -3.42
CA GLY A 20 18.12 -0.88 -3.38
C GLY A 20 18.30 -1.44 -1.97
N ILE A 21 17.74 -0.80 -0.94
CA ILE A 21 17.88 -1.25 0.44
C ILE A 21 17.02 -2.49 0.69
N SER A 22 17.56 -3.45 1.43
CA SER A 22 16.83 -4.69 1.77
C SER A 22 15.62 -4.42 2.67
N GLN A 23 14.55 -5.19 2.48
CA GLN A 23 13.33 -5.12 3.29
C GLN A 23 13.59 -5.20 4.79
N ARG A 24 14.58 -6.03 5.20
CA ARG A 24 14.95 -6.20 6.60
C ARG A 24 15.51 -4.90 7.19
N MET A 25 16.38 -4.23 6.45
CA MET A 25 16.97 -2.97 6.87
C MET A 25 15.92 -1.85 6.93
N ILE A 26 15.00 -1.83 5.95
CA ILE A 26 13.86 -0.89 5.93
C ILE A 26 12.96 -1.08 7.15
N ALA A 27 12.64 -2.33 7.50
CA ALA A 27 11.83 -2.66 8.67
C ALA A 27 12.48 -2.15 9.97
N ILE A 28 13.79 -2.37 10.13
CA ILE A 28 14.55 -1.90 11.29
C ILE A 28 14.57 -0.36 11.34
N LYS A 29 14.91 0.30 10.24
CA LYS A 29 14.99 1.79 10.18
C LYS A 29 13.64 2.47 10.39
N GLY A 30 12.57 1.89 9.85
CA GLY A 30 11.21 2.43 9.96
C GLY A 30 10.47 2.01 11.23
N GLY A 31 11.05 1.15 12.09
CA GLY A 31 10.36 0.65 13.27
C GLY A 31 9.06 -0.11 12.95
N VAL A 32 9.00 -0.78 11.80
CA VAL A 32 7.82 -1.51 11.32
C VAL A 32 8.12 -2.98 11.09
N SER A 33 7.07 -3.81 11.08
CA SER A 33 7.25 -5.23 10.79
C SER A 33 7.69 -5.45 9.33
N LYS A 34 8.48 -6.51 9.12
CA LYS A 34 8.89 -6.93 7.76
C LYS A 34 7.68 -7.19 6.87
N THR A 35 6.59 -7.73 7.43
CA THR A 35 5.33 -7.97 6.72
C THR A 35 4.71 -6.67 6.21
N ALA A 36 4.71 -5.61 7.02
CA ALA A 36 4.20 -4.30 6.60
C ALA A 36 5.00 -3.74 5.42
N VAL A 37 6.33 -3.83 5.48
CA VAL A 37 7.22 -3.44 4.38
C VAL A 37 6.97 -4.27 3.12
N SER A 38 6.77 -5.58 3.25
CA SER A 38 6.45 -6.46 2.12
C SER A 38 5.11 -6.11 1.47
N ASN A 39 4.08 -5.78 2.25
CA ASN A 39 2.78 -5.36 1.73
C ASN A 39 2.88 -4.02 0.98
N VAL A 40 3.72 -3.10 1.46
CA VAL A 40 3.98 -1.83 0.76
C VAL A 40 4.70 -2.09 -0.56
N LYS A 41 5.72 -2.96 -0.56
CA LYS A 41 6.42 -3.36 -1.79
C LYS A 41 5.46 -3.95 -2.82
N PHE A 42 4.62 -4.90 -2.41
CA PHE A 42 3.61 -5.50 -3.28
C PHE A 42 2.70 -4.44 -3.92
N LYS A 43 2.25 -3.45 -3.15
CA LYS A 43 1.43 -2.36 -3.69
C LYS A 43 2.19 -1.47 -4.68
N ILE A 44 3.48 -1.21 -4.44
CA ILE A 44 4.33 -0.45 -5.36
C ILE A 44 4.52 -1.22 -6.67
N ASP A 45 4.86 -2.51 -6.58
CA ASP A 45 5.10 -3.38 -7.74
C ASP A 45 3.84 -3.50 -8.61
N GLU A 46 2.66 -3.60 -8.00
CA GLU A 46 1.35 -3.68 -8.68
C GLU A 46 0.77 -2.30 -9.05
N ASN A 47 1.51 -1.21 -8.81
CA ASN A 47 1.05 0.18 -9.02
C ASN A 47 -0.30 0.50 -8.34
N ILE A 48 -0.55 -0.12 -7.19
CA ILE A 48 -1.76 0.05 -6.38
C ILE A 48 -1.58 1.27 -5.47
N PRO A 49 -2.56 2.20 -5.41
CA PRO A 49 -2.45 3.36 -4.55
C PRO A 49 -2.36 2.95 -3.07
N ILE A 50 -1.24 3.31 -2.43
CA ILE A 50 -0.93 2.91 -1.05
C ILE A 50 -1.94 3.54 -0.05
N THR A 51 -2.49 4.70 -0.38
CA THR A 51 -3.46 5.48 0.43
C THR A 51 -4.91 4.99 0.33
N ARG A 52 -5.25 4.18 -0.67
CA ARG A 52 -6.64 3.77 -0.88
C ARG A 52 -7.01 2.67 0.12
N LYS A 53 -7.91 2.99 1.06
CA LYS A 53 -8.66 1.94 1.76
C LYS A 53 -9.49 1.23 0.69
N TYR A 54 -9.27 -0.07 0.51
CA TYR A 54 -10.27 -0.93 -0.11
C TYR A 54 -11.45 -1.00 0.85
N GLY A 55 -12.29 0.03 0.84
CA GLY A 55 -13.67 -0.10 1.29
C GLY A 55 -14.35 -1.07 0.34
N SER A 56 -15.20 -1.93 0.91
CA SER A 56 -15.99 -2.98 0.27
C SER A 56 -17.01 -2.46 -0.75
N GLY A 57 -16.55 -1.69 -1.74
CA GLY A 57 -17.32 -1.32 -2.91
C GLY A 57 -17.47 -2.56 -3.76
N ARG A 58 -18.50 -3.35 -3.46
CA ARG A 58 -19.12 -4.26 -4.43
C ARG A 58 -19.20 -3.45 -5.74
N PRO A 59 -18.63 -3.91 -6.85
CA PRO A 59 -18.94 -3.27 -8.12
C PRO A 59 -20.45 -3.40 -8.28
N GLU A 60 -21.17 -2.30 -8.14
CA GLU A 60 -22.51 -2.22 -8.71
C GLU A 60 -22.27 -2.47 -10.20
N LYS A 61 -22.72 -3.64 -10.67
CA LYS A 61 -23.02 -3.79 -12.08
C LYS A 61 -24.03 -2.68 -12.36
N LEU A 62 -23.53 -1.56 -12.88
CA LEU A 62 -24.38 -0.57 -13.52
C LEU A 62 -25.03 -1.34 -14.67
N ASN A 63 -26.25 -1.81 -14.45
CA ASN A 63 -27.11 -2.23 -15.54
C ASN A 63 -27.28 -1.00 -16.41
N ASP A 64 -26.59 -0.97 -17.55
CA ASP A 64 -26.78 0.06 -18.58
C ASP A 64 -28.22 0.06 -19.15
N ASP A 65 -29.05 -0.92 -18.78
CA ASP A 65 -30.46 -1.07 -19.16
C ASP A 65 -31.42 0.01 -18.58
N LEU A 66 -30.93 0.93 -17.75
CA LEU A 66 -31.73 2.01 -17.14
C LEU A 66 -31.35 3.42 -17.60
N LYS A 67 -30.48 3.56 -18.61
CA LYS A 67 -30.32 4.84 -19.32
C LYS A 67 -31.47 5.01 -20.31
N LEU A 68 -32.62 5.46 -19.81
CA LEU A 68 -33.70 6.07 -20.57
C LEU A 68 -33.24 7.42 -21.16
#